data_AF-A0AAD2FFJ7-F1
#
_entry.id   AF-A0AAD2FFJ7-F1
#
_cell.length_a   1.000
_cell.length_b   1.000
_cell.length_c   1.000
_cell.angle_alpha   90.00
_cell.angle_beta   90.00
_cell.angle_gamma   90.00
#
_symmetry.space_group_name_H-M   'P 1'
#
loop_
_entity.id
_entity.type
_entity.pdbx_description
1 polymer ?
#
loop_
_entity_poly.entity_id
_entity_poly.type
_entity_poly.pdbx_seq_one_letter_code
_entity_poly.pdbx_strand_id
1 'polypeptide(L)'
;MSVNPIFPANRAELKAFASVLDISCVESRAAYEEAKAGRFSPAITDIAGNSFRPCAIDTYSSITSGECADLFADVMKCNAKNEYNHGRVCKDVRRALESCAAKNKYGEFGKKY
;
A
#
# COMPACT_ATOMS: atom_id res chain seq x y z
N MET A 1 25.40 3.39 -4.04
CA MET A 1 24.36 3.76 -5.01
C MET A 1 23.13 2.93 -4.70
N SER A 2 22.06 3.54 -4.18
CA SER A 2 20.81 2.83 -3.87
C SER A 2 20.12 2.51 -5.19
N VAL A 3 20.09 1.23 -5.56
CA VAL A 3 19.26 0.77 -6.69
C VAL A 3 17.84 0.82 -6.16
N ASN A 4 17.04 1.80 -6.59
CA ASN A 4 15.62 1.85 -6.27
C ASN A 4 14.94 0.64 -6.94
N PRO A 5 14.59 -0.43 -6.20
CA PRO A 5 14.00 -1.60 -6.83
C PRO A 5 12.63 -1.22 -7.39
N ILE A 6 12.34 -1.70 -8.60
CA ILE A 6 11.04 -1.57 -9.22
C ILE A 6 10.02 -2.24 -8.31
N PHE A 7 8.95 -1.52 -7.95
CA PHE A 7 7.89 -2.07 -7.12
C PHE A 7 7.17 -3.19 -7.90
N PRO A 8 6.97 -4.39 -7.32
CA PRO A 8 6.55 -5.58 -8.06
C PRO A 8 5.02 -5.63 -8.29
N ALA A 9 4.42 -4.54 -8.76
CA ALA A 9 2.98 -4.46 -9.00
C ALA A 9 2.66 -3.73 -10.31
N ASN A 10 1.66 -4.23 -11.03
CA ASN A 10 1.07 -3.57 -12.18
C ASN A 10 0.08 -2.46 -11.73
N ARG A 11 -0.45 -1.70 -12.71
CA ARG A 11 -1.35 -0.57 -12.42
C ARG A 11 -2.63 -0.97 -11.68
N ALA A 12 -3.23 -2.11 -12.01
CA ALA A 12 -4.45 -2.57 -11.35
C ALA A 12 -4.18 -2.97 -9.90
N GLU A 13 -3.07 -3.67 -9.67
CA GLU A 13 -2.59 -4.06 -8.35
C GLU A 13 -2.32 -2.83 -7.48
N LEU A 14 -1.60 -1.83 -8.00
CA LEU A 14 -1.33 -0.57 -7.29
C LEU A 14 -2.63 0.15 -6.89
N LYS A 15 -3.63 0.18 -7.77
CA LYS A 15 -4.93 0.83 -7.50
C LYS A 15 -5.75 0.09 -6.44
N ALA A 16 -5.64 -1.24 -6.39
CA ALA A 16 -6.27 -2.06 -5.36
C ALA A 16 -5.53 -1.94 -4.02
N PHE A 17 -4.20 -1.90 -4.07
CA PHE A 17 -3.34 -1.88 -2.90
C PHE A 17 -3.35 -0.54 -2.15
N ALA A 18 -3.59 0.56 -2.87
CA ALA A 18 -3.54 1.92 -2.32
C ALA A 18 -4.29 2.09 -0.99
N SER A 19 -5.49 1.50 -0.84
CA SER A 19 -6.26 1.65 0.40
C SER A 19 -5.72 0.83 1.57
N VAL A 20 -5.03 -0.29 1.32
CA VAL A 20 -4.37 -1.03 2.40
C VAL A 20 -3.13 -0.27 2.85
N LEU A 21 -2.36 0.27 1.90
CA LEU A 21 -1.20 1.09 2.19
C LEU A 21 -1.54 2.33 3.05
N ASP A 22 -2.72 2.93 2.87
CA ASP A 22 -3.22 4.03 3.70
C ASP A 22 -3.38 3.65 5.19
N ILE A 23 -3.58 2.37 5.52
CA ILE A 23 -3.83 1.91 6.88
C ILE A 23 -2.68 1.09 7.48
N SER A 24 -1.87 0.44 6.65
CA SER A 24 -0.86 -0.52 7.09
C SER A 24 0.56 0.05 7.11
N CYS A 25 0.79 1.24 6.56
CA CYS A 25 2.11 1.89 6.52
C CYS A 25 1.98 3.38 6.89
N VAL A 26 1.18 3.69 7.91
CA VAL A 26 0.77 5.06 8.26
C VAL A 26 1.96 5.91 8.69
N GLU A 27 2.79 5.43 9.62
CA GLU A 27 3.89 6.19 10.21
C GLU A 27 4.99 6.42 9.17
N SER A 28 5.45 5.34 8.52
CA SER A 28 6.51 5.41 7.53
C SER A 28 6.11 6.23 6.31
N ARG A 29 4.83 6.16 5.88
CA ARG A 29 4.32 7.01 4.81
C ARG A 29 4.20 8.47 5.21
N ALA A 30 3.75 8.76 6.42
CA ALA A 30 3.64 10.14 6.90
C ALA A 30 5.02 10.83 6.87
N ALA A 31 6.06 10.15 7.35
CA ALA A 31 7.44 10.65 7.28
C ALA A 31 7.91 10.88 5.84
N TYR A 32 7.58 9.97 4.92
CA TYR A 32 7.93 10.11 3.51
C TYR A 32 7.19 11.26 2.81
N GLU A 33 5.89 11.42 3.06
CA GLU A 33 5.11 12.52 2.48
C GLU A 33 5.47 13.88 3.09
N GLU A 34 5.81 13.93 4.38
CA GLU A 34 6.33 15.15 5.00
C GLU A 34 7.66 15.56 4.35
N ALA A 35 8.55 14.60 4.10
CA ALA A 35 9.82 14.88 3.45
C ALA A 35 9.63 15.44 2.02
N LYS A 36 8.66 14.88 1.27
CA LYS A 36 8.28 15.38 -0.05
C LYS A 36 7.61 16.74 -0.01
N ALA A 37 6.70 16.97 0.94
CA ALA A 37 5.98 18.23 1.10
C ALA A 37 6.94 19.37 1.48
N GLY A 38 7.94 19.09 2.30
CA GLY A 38 9.03 20.01 2.64
C GLY A 38 9.95 20.34 1.46
N ARG A 39 9.76 19.72 0.29
CA ARG A 39 10.61 19.85 -0.91
C ARG A 39 12.09 19.63 -0.58
N PHE A 40 12.38 18.72 0.35
CA PHE A 40 13.76 18.41 0.67
C PHE A 40 14.45 17.79 -0.55
N SER A 41 15.78 17.80 -0.52
CA SER A 41 16.56 17.16 -1.57
C SER A 41 16.15 15.70 -1.74
N PRO A 42 16.31 15.13 -2.96
CA PRO A 42 16.02 13.71 -3.20
C PRO A 42 16.76 12.79 -2.21
N ALA A 43 17.96 13.15 -1.76
CA ALA A 43 18.71 12.39 -0.77
C ALA A 43 18.01 12.30 0.60
N ILE A 44 17.38 13.39 1.07
CA ILE A 44 16.62 13.40 2.34
C ILE A 44 15.31 12.63 2.17
N THR A 45 14.65 12.81 1.02
CA THR A 45 13.44 12.08 0.68
C THR A 45 13.69 10.57 0.59
N ASP A 46 14.84 10.16 0.05
CA ASP A 46 15.26 8.75 -0.02
C ASP A 46 15.47 8.14 1.37
N ILE A 47 15.99 8.91 2.33
CA ILE A 47 16.14 8.45 3.73
C ILE A 47 14.78 8.13 4.33
N ALA A 48 13.79 9.01 4.17
CA ALA A 48 12.42 8.74 4.63
C ALA A 48 11.78 7.57 3.84
N GLY A 49 12.12 7.42 2.55
CA GLY A 49 11.70 6.31 1.72
C GLY A 49 12.25 4.95 2.15
N ASN A 50 13.33 4.90 2.93
CA ASN A 50 13.94 3.65 3.39
C ASN A 50 13.08 2.88 4.39
N SER A 51 12.18 3.56 5.11
CA SER A 51 11.20 2.91 6.00
C SER A 51 9.90 2.57 5.26
N PHE A 52 9.42 3.52 4.45
CA PHE A 52 8.15 3.34 3.73
C PHE A 52 8.20 2.24 2.67
N ARG A 53 9.28 2.16 1.88
CA ARG A 53 9.39 1.21 0.78
C ARG A 53 9.38 -0.26 1.26
N PRO A 54 10.15 -0.67 2.29
CA PRO A 54 10.04 -2.02 2.84
C PRO A 54 8.65 -2.33 3.39
N CYS A 55 7.99 -1.38 4.08
CA CYS A 55 6.62 -1.58 4.56
C CYS A 55 5.67 -1.89 3.39
N ALA A 56 5.72 -1.09 2.33
CA ALA A 56 4.88 -1.26 1.15
C ALA A 56 5.13 -2.61 0.46
N ILE A 57 6.39 -3.02 0.28
CA ILE A 57 6.75 -4.27 -0.38
C ILE A 57 6.34 -5.49 0.45
N ASP A 58 6.63 -5.50 1.76
CA ASP A 58 6.30 -6.62 2.64
C ASP A 58 4.78 -6.78 2.79
N THR A 59 4.06 -5.67 2.94
CA THR A 59 2.59 -5.68 2.98
C THR A 59 2.00 -6.20 1.67
N TYR A 60 2.51 -5.73 0.52
CA TYR A 60 2.05 -6.20 -0.79
C TYR A 60 2.29 -7.69 -0.98
N SER A 61 3.49 -8.18 -0.64
CA SER A 61 3.81 -9.60 -0.67
C SER A 61 2.90 -10.41 0.25
N SER A 62 2.64 -9.92 1.47
CA SER A 62 1.77 -10.59 2.44
C SER A 62 0.32 -10.69 1.97
N ILE A 63 -0.20 -9.65 1.32
CA ILE A 63 -1.56 -9.66 0.75
C ILE A 63 -1.65 -10.64 -0.42
N THR A 64 -0.71 -10.57 -1.35
CA THR A 64 -0.78 -11.33 -2.61
C THR A 64 -0.49 -12.82 -2.44
N SER A 65 0.26 -13.20 -1.39
CA SER A 65 0.58 -14.60 -1.09
C SER A 65 -0.18 -15.17 0.12
N GLY A 66 -0.94 -14.35 0.84
CA GLY A 66 -1.56 -14.72 2.11
C GLY A 66 -3.08 -14.80 2.06
N GLU A 67 -3.70 -14.75 3.25
CA GLU A 67 -5.14 -14.96 3.45
C GLU A 67 -6.02 -13.87 2.81
N CYS A 68 -5.45 -12.72 2.47
CA CYS A 68 -6.18 -11.60 1.88
C CYS A 68 -6.13 -11.58 0.33
N ALA A 69 -5.54 -12.59 -0.31
CA ALA A 69 -5.33 -12.62 -1.76
C ALA A 69 -6.64 -12.58 -2.56
N ASP A 70 -7.67 -13.31 -2.12
CA ASP A 70 -8.98 -13.33 -2.80
C ASP A 70 -9.68 -11.97 -2.73
N LEU A 71 -9.65 -11.33 -1.56
CA LEU A 71 -10.19 -9.98 -1.38
C LEU A 71 -9.43 -8.96 -2.24
N PHE A 72 -8.11 -9.12 -2.37
CA PHE A 72 -7.31 -8.29 -3.24
C PHE A 72 -7.71 -8.44 -4.71
N ALA A 73 -7.94 -9.68 -5.17
CA ALA A 73 -8.47 -9.95 -6.51
C ALA A 73 -9.86 -9.34 -6.73
N ASP A 74 -10.73 -9.37 -5.72
CA ASP A 74 -12.07 -8.80 -5.81
C ASP A 74 -12.06 -7.26 -5.85
N VAL A 75 -11.16 -6.61 -5.11
CA VAL A 75 -10.92 -5.17 -5.25
C VAL A 75 -10.42 -4.85 -6.67
N MET A 76 -9.50 -5.64 -7.23
CA MET A 76 -9.03 -5.46 -8.61
C MET A 76 -10.15 -5.58 -9.63
N LYS A 77 -11.00 -6.62 -9.53
CA LYS A 77 -12.17 -6.81 -10.39
C LYS A 77 -13.15 -5.66 -10.27
N CYS A 78 -13.42 -5.19 -9.05
CA CYS A 78 -14.32 -4.07 -8.84
C CYS A 78 -13.76 -2.77 -9.45
N ASN A 79 -12.47 -2.52 -9.30
CA ASN A 79 -11.78 -1.38 -9.89
C ASN A 79 -11.74 -1.40 -11.43
N ALA A 80 -11.84 -2.57 -12.05
CA ALA A 80 -11.74 -2.78 -13.50
C ALA A 80 -12.98 -2.27 -14.26
N LYS A 81 -14.11 -2.04 -13.59
CA LYS A 81 -15.34 -1.49 -14.21
C LYS A 81 -15.18 -0.05 -14.72
N ASN A 82 -14.00 0.56 -14.59
CA ASN A 82 -13.64 1.90 -15.08
C ASN A 82 -14.57 3.03 -14.60
N GLU A 83 -15.29 2.80 -13.51
CA GLU A 83 -16.11 3.82 -12.89
C GLU A 83 -15.22 4.83 -12.15
N TYR A 84 -15.42 6.11 -12.45
CA TYR A 84 -14.72 7.20 -11.76
C TYR A 84 -14.97 7.17 -10.24
N ASN A 85 -16.11 6.61 -9.82
CA ASN A 85 -16.54 6.49 -8.42
C ASN A 85 -16.22 5.13 -7.76
N HIS A 86 -15.27 4.36 -8.29
CA HIS A 86 -14.87 3.06 -7.72
C HIS A 86 -14.53 3.11 -6.22
N GLY A 87 -14.02 4.23 -5.68
CA GLY A 87 -13.82 4.38 -4.23
C GLY A 87 -15.12 4.27 -3.42
N ARG A 88 -16.24 4.74 -3.97
CA ARG A 88 -17.58 4.62 -3.37
C ARG A 88 -18.21 3.26 -3.67
N VAL A 89 -18.14 2.80 -4.92
CA VAL A 89 -18.82 1.57 -5.38
C VAL A 89 -18.13 0.32 -4.85
N CYS A 90 -16.81 0.33 -4.76
CA CYS A 90 -16.01 -0.77 -4.22
C CYS A 90 -15.69 -0.60 -2.73
N LYS A 91 -16.40 0.29 -2.02
CA LYS A 91 -16.11 0.62 -0.62
C LYS A 91 -16.13 -0.61 0.29
N ASP A 92 -17.13 -1.48 0.12
CA ASP A 92 -17.30 -2.62 1.01
C ASP A 92 -16.22 -3.68 0.80
N VAL A 93 -15.87 -3.96 -0.46
CA VAL A 93 -14.77 -4.89 -0.78
C VAL A 93 -13.40 -4.33 -0.37
N ARG A 94 -13.20 -3.01 -0.47
CA ARG A 94 -11.99 -2.34 0.04
C ARG A 94 -11.88 -2.45 1.56
N ARG A 95 -12.98 -2.18 2.28
CA ARG A 95 -13.03 -2.33 3.74
C ARG A 95 -12.81 -3.77 4.19
N ALA A 96 -13.30 -4.75 3.43
CA ALA A 96 -13.04 -6.16 3.72
C ALA A 96 -11.54 -6.48 3.60
N LEU A 97 -10.88 -6.01 2.52
CA LEU A 97 -9.44 -6.16 2.34
C LEU A 97 -8.64 -5.46 3.45
N GLU A 98 -8.99 -4.22 3.78
CA GLU A 98 -8.41 -3.44 4.89
C GLU A 98 -8.53 -4.18 6.23
N SER A 99 -9.72 -4.68 6.53
CA SER A 99 -9.99 -5.45 7.75
C SER A 99 -9.19 -6.75 7.78
N CYS A 100 -9.03 -7.41 6.64
CA CYS A 100 -8.21 -8.62 6.53
C CYS A 100 -6.73 -8.30 6.83
N ALA A 101 -6.19 -7.23 6.23
CA ALA A 101 -4.81 -6.80 6.48
C ALA A 101 -4.57 -6.43 7.96
N ALA A 102 -5.52 -5.74 8.58
CA ALA A 102 -5.45 -5.40 10.01
C ALA A 102 -5.51 -6.65 10.90
N LYS A 103 -6.44 -7.57 10.64
CA LYS A 103 -6.56 -8.84 11.39
C LYS A 103 -5.29 -9.69 11.30
N ASN A 104 -4.70 -9.76 10.12
CA ASN A 104 -3.47 -10.49 9.86
C ASN A 104 -2.19 -9.72 10.19
N LYS A 105 -2.33 -8.51 10.75
CA LYS A 105 -1.22 -7.66 11.20
C LYS A 105 -0.19 -7.36 10.11
N TYR A 106 -0.64 -7.12 8.88
CA TYR A 106 0.27 -6.75 7.79
C TYR A 106 0.81 -5.33 7.95
N GLY A 107 2.05 -5.11 7.53
CA GLY A 107 2.73 -3.83 7.70
C GLY A 107 2.91 -3.44 9.18
N GLU A 108 2.67 -2.17 9.48
CA GLU A 108 2.84 -1.53 10.78
C GLU A 108 1.93 -2.10 11.88
N PHE A 109 0.88 -2.84 11.51
CA PHE A 109 0.07 -3.58 12.48
C PHE A 109 0.84 -4.72 13.16
N GLY A 110 1.90 -5.24 12.54
CA GLY A 110 2.67 -6.39 13.04
C GLY A 110 4.17 -6.17 13.17
N LYS A 111 4.73 -5.18 12.46
CA LYS A 111 6.18 -4.90 12.44
C LYS A 111 6.42 -3.39 12.42
N LYS A 112 7.53 -2.91 13.01
CA LYS A 112 7.96 -1.52 12.83
C LYS A 112 8.86 -1.40 11.60
N TYR A 113 8.76 -0.27 10.89
CA TYR A 113 9.55 0.06 9.70
C TYR A 113 10.21 1.42 9.85
#